data_AF-A0A3A8NJU4-F1
#
_entry.id   AF-A0A3A8NJU4-F1
#
_cell.length_a   1.000
_cell.length_b   1.000
_cell.length_c   1.000
_cell.angle_alpha   90.00
_cell.angle_beta   90.00
_cell.angle_gamma   90.00
#
_symmetry.space_group_name_H-M   'P 1'
#
loop_
_entity.id
_entity.type
_entity.pdbx_description
1 polymer ?
#
loop_
_entity_poly.entity_id
_entity_poly.type
_entity_poly.pdbx_seq_one_letter_code
_entity_poly.pdbx_strand_id
1 'polypeptide(L)'
;MRWHWMLGLLCFGCASLTKDLHDEDLAQEEIPTEETVYLVPLDEALLTMRHLFEERRYDVFEREGEHEFYTSAHEPGVNLPRNRTFERYFVKGAAVGPRQSIIRVFRLRYREQDTVIEQKPKWLNDRVEEEEKYLAQKTFDRATFNGVPDMEGFKMVRGIRDLPLERKLLTKLEMVPSLELVGGKTSAPVRSVSVEGWKDEAPDAAAQCGEALEGVDPLLVAGQTVLVADPLGTRELPEAATRMLCDATERKLPVALALSLPAEDQPALDEYLASEGHGPDLERLLVASSFWRRVYQDGRSSGALLRLIEQARRLRSHGNAVTVVAFDSSAASGNAREEEMAKHLIAFRQAHPDVWLLALAGDVHVRTKPVSWNKNFDPLGARLTKALPSSPVKALEVGFQRGSQYACRFNAWEQVECNVYALSPSEEVRQQPGTPRKVALFSAPSDKGFHGRLYVGALNASPPVIQRAEAGAPRPVAQQRKDPSPSTASP
;
A
#
# COMPACT_ATOMS: atom_id res chain seq x y z
N MET A 1 54.44 74.50 -21.78
CA MET A 1 54.35 73.98 -20.39
C MET A 1 53.78 72.57 -20.47
N ARG A 2 54.59 71.50 -20.27
CA ARG A 2 54.60 70.62 -19.06
C ARG A 2 53.17 70.27 -18.57
N TRP A 3 52.71 69.03 -18.34
CA TRP A 3 53.28 67.68 -18.21
C TRP A 3 52.09 66.67 -18.07
N HIS A 4 52.32 65.38 -18.40
CA HIS A 4 51.76 64.08 -17.92
C HIS A 4 50.34 63.94 -17.27
N TRP A 5 49.44 63.09 -17.80
CA TRP A 5 49.21 61.62 -17.63
C TRP A 5 48.50 61.14 -16.32
N MET A 6 47.44 60.34 -16.55
CA MET A 6 46.93 59.14 -15.84
C MET A 6 46.10 59.17 -14.53
N LEU A 7 44.90 58.55 -14.65
CA LEU A 7 44.20 57.56 -13.82
C LEU A 7 44.27 57.59 -12.28
N GLY A 8 43.09 57.45 -11.64
CA GLY A 8 42.97 56.82 -10.32
C GLY A 8 41.60 56.89 -9.64
N LEU A 9 40.99 55.72 -9.44
CA LEU A 9 39.98 55.34 -8.43
C LEU A 9 38.50 55.74 -8.61
N LEU A 10 37.73 54.74 -9.06
CA LEU A 10 36.32 54.53 -8.74
C LEU A 10 36.17 54.12 -7.26
N CYS A 11 35.43 54.92 -6.48
CA CYS A 11 34.87 54.52 -5.21
C CYS A 11 33.38 54.20 -5.40
N PHE A 12 33.03 52.90 -5.49
CA PHE A 12 31.68 52.43 -5.19
C PHE A 12 31.72 51.70 -3.86
N GLY A 13 30.88 52.18 -2.94
CA GLY A 13 30.76 51.67 -1.58
C GLY A 13 30.32 50.20 -1.56
N CYS A 14 30.83 49.50 -0.57
CA CYS A 14 30.49 48.14 -0.20
C CYS A 14 29.00 48.03 0.14
N ALA A 15 28.23 47.40 -0.75
CA ALA A 15 27.00 46.71 -0.39
C ALA A 15 27.25 45.22 -0.59
N SER A 16 27.35 44.50 0.52
CA SER A 16 27.44 43.06 0.63
C SER A 16 26.28 42.41 -0.13
N LEU A 17 26.61 41.69 -1.21
CA LEU A 17 25.74 40.71 -1.83
C LEU A 17 25.66 39.47 -0.91
N THR A 18 24.95 39.59 0.21
CA THR A 18 24.35 38.42 0.89
C THR A 18 23.10 38.07 0.11
N LYS A 19 23.31 37.37 -1.01
CA LYS A 19 22.23 36.65 -1.68
C LYS A 19 22.00 35.39 -0.86
N ASP A 20 21.05 35.47 0.07
CA ASP A 20 20.58 34.32 0.82
C ASP A 20 20.12 33.25 -0.17
N LEU A 21 20.85 32.13 -0.18
CA LEU A 21 20.48 30.88 -0.84
C LEU A 21 19.40 30.21 0.01
N HIS A 22 18.23 30.84 0.09
CA HIS A 22 17.02 30.14 0.47
C HIS A 22 16.50 29.41 -0.77
N ASP A 23 16.28 28.11 -0.61
CA ASP A 23 15.68 27.16 -1.54
C ASP A 23 14.52 27.78 -2.35
N GLU A 24 14.79 28.24 -3.56
CA GLU A 24 13.75 28.42 -4.58
C GLU A 24 13.49 27.06 -5.21
N ASP A 25 12.71 26.23 -4.50
CA ASP A 25 11.86 25.15 -5.04
C ASP A 25 11.16 24.31 -3.94
N LEU A 26 11.08 24.81 -2.71
CA LEU A 26 10.08 24.31 -1.77
C LEU A 26 8.74 24.94 -2.16
N ALA A 27 8.02 24.28 -3.08
CA ALA A 27 6.57 24.38 -3.14
C ALA A 27 6.02 24.33 -1.70
N GLN A 28 4.90 24.99 -1.41
CA GLN A 28 4.25 24.97 -0.09
C GLN A 28 4.00 23.52 0.37
N GLU A 29 4.99 22.89 0.98
CA GLU A 29 4.93 21.52 1.45
C GLU A 29 4.53 21.58 2.91
N GLU A 30 3.36 21.01 3.23
CA GLU A 30 2.92 20.86 4.60
C GLU A 30 3.94 20.02 5.37
N ILE A 31 4.54 20.62 6.39
CA ILE A 31 5.40 19.91 7.32
C ILE A 31 4.50 18.94 8.11
N PRO A 32 4.75 17.62 8.04
CA PRO A 32 3.91 16.66 8.73
C PRO A 32 3.93 16.93 10.24
N THR A 33 2.74 16.99 10.84
CA THR A 33 2.55 17.20 12.27
C THR A 33 2.68 15.90 13.08
N GLU A 34 2.63 14.76 12.39
CA GLU A 34 2.67 13.42 12.99
C GLU A 34 3.74 12.55 12.32
N GLU A 35 4.22 11.55 13.06
CA GLU A 35 5.18 10.58 12.55
C GLU A 35 4.48 9.52 11.68
N THR A 36 5.09 9.22 10.52
CA THR A 36 4.63 8.11 9.69
C THR A 36 5.01 6.79 10.34
N VAL A 37 3.99 6.02 10.76
CA VAL A 37 4.16 4.63 11.21
C VAL A 37 3.91 3.69 10.05
N TYR A 38 4.95 2.97 9.62
CA TYR A 38 4.87 1.94 8.60
C TYR A 38 4.38 0.63 9.20
N LEU A 39 3.47 -0.08 8.53
CA LEU A 39 2.97 -1.40 8.96
C LEU A 39 3.87 -2.54 8.46
N VAL A 40 5.17 -2.44 8.75
CA VAL A 40 6.20 -3.41 8.39
C VAL A 40 7.19 -3.56 9.55
N PRO A 41 7.86 -4.73 9.72
CA PRO A 41 8.95 -4.89 10.68
C PRO A 41 10.05 -3.84 10.47
N LEU A 42 10.71 -3.44 11.56
CA LEU A 42 11.77 -2.42 11.51
C LEU A 42 12.89 -2.77 10.53
N ASP A 43 13.32 -4.03 10.53
CA ASP A 43 14.40 -4.50 9.66
C ASP A 43 14.03 -4.42 8.18
N GLU A 44 12.76 -4.67 7.84
CA GLU A 44 12.27 -4.52 6.47
C GLU A 44 12.26 -3.05 6.02
N ALA A 45 11.82 -2.13 6.91
CA ALA A 45 11.83 -0.70 6.62
C ALA A 45 13.25 -0.15 6.45
N LEU A 46 14.18 -0.54 7.33
CA LEU A 46 15.59 -0.15 7.24
C LEU A 46 16.26 -0.72 5.99
N LEU A 47 16.02 -1.99 5.64
CA LEU A 47 16.56 -2.61 4.44
C LEU A 47 16.03 -1.93 3.17
N THR A 48 14.74 -1.60 3.15
CA THR A 48 14.14 -0.82 2.03
C THR A 48 14.78 0.57 1.92
N MET A 49 15.03 1.24 3.06
CA MET A 49 15.70 2.54 3.08
C MET A 49 17.16 2.44 2.61
N ARG A 50 17.87 1.37 2.99
CA ARG A 50 19.22 1.06 2.50
C ARG A 50 19.23 0.92 0.98
N HIS A 51 18.33 0.12 0.41
CA HIS A 51 18.23 -0.03 -1.05
C HIS A 51 17.94 1.29 -1.76
N LEU A 52 17.12 2.18 -1.18
CA LEU A 52 16.90 3.53 -1.73
C LEU A 52 18.17 4.38 -1.80
N PHE A 53 19.12 4.18 -0.89
CA PHE A 53 20.43 4.84 -0.93
C PHE A 53 21.39 4.18 -1.91
N GLU A 54 21.42 2.86 -1.95
CA GLU A 54 22.24 2.08 -2.89
C GLU A 54 21.83 2.36 -4.35
N GLU A 55 20.54 2.48 -4.64
CA GLU A 55 20.00 2.92 -5.95
C GLU A 55 20.55 4.29 -6.39
N ARG A 56 20.96 5.12 -5.42
CA ARG A 56 21.57 6.45 -5.64
C ARG A 56 23.09 6.45 -5.53
N ARG A 57 23.71 5.27 -5.46
CA ARG A 57 25.17 5.07 -5.38
C ARG A 57 25.80 5.63 -4.10
N TYR A 58 25.05 5.65 -3.00
CA TYR A 58 25.62 5.83 -1.68
C TYR A 58 26.08 4.48 -1.11
N ASP A 59 27.25 4.48 -0.48
CA ASP A 59 27.64 3.38 0.40
C ASP A 59 26.92 3.54 1.73
N VAL A 60 26.48 2.44 2.34
CA VAL A 60 25.72 2.45 3.60
C VAL A 60 26.53 1.76 4.70
N PHE A 61 26.68 2.44 5.83
CA PHE A 61 27.43 2.00 6.99
C PHE A 61 26.53 1.93 8.21
N GLU A 62 26.34 0.72 8.75
CA GLU A 62 25.39 0.45 9.83
C GLU A 62 26.08 0.47 11.21
N ARG A 63 25.33 0.86 12.24
CA ARG A 63 25.73 0.66 13.64
C ARG A 63 25.20 -0.68 14.10
N GLU A 64 26.11 -1.56 14.52
CA GLU A 64 25.70 -2.82 15.10
C GLU A 64 24.80 -2.59 16.33
N GLY A 65 23.63 -3.23 16.32
CA GLY A 65 22.69 -3.28 17.46
C GLY A 65 21.81 -2.04 17.67
N GLU A 66 21.94 -0.98 16.87
CA GLU A 66 21.32 0.32 17.20
C GLU A 66 20.31 0.83 16.16
N HIS A 67 19.99 0.03 15.14
CA HIS A 67 18.99 0.36 14.11
C HIS A 67 19.24 1.74 13.45
N GLU A 68 20.52 2.08 13.31
CA GLU A 68 21.02 3.37 12.82
C GLU A 68 22.03 3.12 11.71
N PHE A 69 22.05 3.97 10.68
CA PHE A 69 23.09 3.91 9.66
C PHE A 69 23.40 5.29 9.05
N TYR A 70 24.59 5.39 8.47
CA TYR A 70 25.07 6.57 7.73
C TYR A 70 25.34 6.20 6.27
N THR A 71 25.24 7.19 5.39
CA THR A 71 25.72 7.07 4.01
C THR A 71 27.17 7.53 3.86
N SER A 72 27.80 7.20 2.71
CA SER A 72 28.99 7.90 2.25
C SER A 72 28.73 9.40 2.11
N ALA A 73 29.80 10.19 2.31
CA ALA A 73 29.76 11.63 2.09
C ALA A 73 30.01 11.95 0.62
N HIS A 74 29.36 13.00 0.13
CA HIS A 74 29.58 13.52 -1.20
C HIS A 74 29.68 15.04 -1.16
N GLU A 75 30.26 15.62 -2.20
CA GLU A 75 30.36 17.07 -2.35
C GLU A 75 29.21 17.60 -3.22
N PRO A 76 28.24 18.33 -2.66
CA PRO A 76 27.24 18.99 -3.47
C PRO A 76 27.85 20.14 -4.29
N GLY A 77 27.66 20.11 -5.61
CA GLY A 77 28.04 21.19 -6.52
C GLY A 77 29.55 21.34 -6.76
N VAL A 78 29.96 22.54 -7.19
CA VAL A 78 31.38 22.87 -7.43
C VAL A 78 31.91 23.62 -6.21
N ASN A 79 32.74 22.95 -5.41
CA ASN A 79 33.39 23.55 -4.25
C ASN A 79 34.77 24.12 -4.61
N LEU A 80 35.15 25.22 -3.95
CA LEU A 80 36.51 25.73 -4.01
C LEU A 80 37.40 24.97 -3.02
N PRO A 81 38.69 24.72 -3.35
CA PRO A 81 39.65 24.19 -2.39
C PRO A 81 39.68 25.02 -1.11
N ARG A 82 39.64 24.38 0.07
CA ARG A 82 39.57 25.00 1.42
C ARG A 82 38.22 25.62 1.82
N ASN A 83 37.18 25.47 1.01
CA ASN A 83 35.80 25.80 1.36
C ASN A 83 34.85 24.72 0.84
N ARG A 84 35.25 23.46 1.03
CA ARG A 84 34.47 22.31 0.57
C ARG A 84 33.26 22.11 1.48
N THR A 85 32.12 21.86 0.87
CA THR A 85 30.92 21.43 1.58
C THR A 85 30.72 19.96 1.27
N PHE A 86 30.46 19.18 2.31
CA PHE A 86 30.08 17.78 2.18
C PHE A 86 28.67 17.57 2.72
N GLU A 87 27.98 16.59 2.15
CA GLU A 87 26.66 16.16 2.55
C GLU A 87 26.62 14.64 2.70
N ARG A 88 25.91 14.17 3.73
CA ARG A 88 25.57 12.75 3.93
C ARG A 88 24.23 12.62 4.62
N TYR A 89 23.74 11.39 4.71
CA TYR A 89 22.49 11.08 5.41
C TYR A 89 22.76 10.23 6.65
N PHE A 90 21.99 10.50 7.69
CA PHE A 90 21.87 9.69 8.89
C PHE A 90 20.44 9.17 8.98
N VAL A 91 20.29 7.87 9.15
CA VAL A 91 18.99 7.22 9.32
C VAL A 91 18.88 6.63 10.70
N LYS A 92 17.74 6.85 11.34
CA LYS A 92 17.37 6.26 12.61
C LYS A 92 16.03 5.53 12.51
N GLY A 93 16.05 4.24 12.77
CA GLY A 93 14.87 3.41 12.87
C GLY A 93 14.40 3.24 14.32
N ALA A 94 13.09 3.01 14.50
CA ALA A 94 12.52 2.61 15.78
C ALA A 94 11.34 1.65 15.57
N ALA A 95 11.31 0.55 16.33
CA ALA A 95 10.17 -0.34 16.39
C ALA A 95 9.16 0.21 17.39
N VAL A 96 7.90 0.36 16.98
CA VAL A 96 6.79 0.82 17.84
C VAL A 96 5.73 -0.26 18.05
N GLY A 97 5.91 -1.43 17.44
CA GLY A 97 5.07 -2.62 17.61
C GLY A 97 5.57 -3.82 16.79
N PRO A 98 4.93 -5.00 16.91
CA PRO A 98 5.39 -6.27 16.30
C PRO A 98 5.60 -6.23 14.78
N ARG A 99 4.94 -5.30 14.07
CA ARG A 99 5.14 -5.00 12.65
C ARG A 99 4.89 -3.52 12.38
N GLN A 100 5.37 -2.68 13.29
CA GLN A 100 5.19 -1.24 13.20
C GLN A 100 6.53 -0.55 13.41
N SER A 101 6.90 0.30 12.46
CA SER A 101 8.20 0.94 12.44
C SER A 101 8.11 2.41 12.07
N ILE A 102 9.08 3.19 12.56
CA ILE A 102 9.30 4.59 12.21
C ILE A 102 10.72 4.69 11.67
N ILE A 103 10.88 5.32 10.51
CA ILE A 103 12.19 5.65 9.94
C ILE A 103 12.29 7.18 9.85
N ARG A 104 13.37 7.72 10.41
CA ARG A 104 13.71 9.14 10.33
C ARG A 104 14.99 9.30 9.52
N VAL A 105 14.96 10.19 8.54
CA VAL A 105 16.10 10.47 7.68
C VAL A 105 16.55 11.90 7.90
N PHE A 106 17.83 12.09 8.21
CA PHE A 106 18.44 13.38 8.46
C PHE A 106 19.53 13.64 7.43
N ARG A 107 19.39 14.74 6.69
CA ARG A 107 20.44 15.27 5.83
C ARG A 107 21.41 16.08 6.69
N LEU A 108 22.67 15.69 6.66
CA LEU A 108 23.77 16.31 7.39
C LEU A 108 24.65 17.07 6.41
N ARG A 109 24.88 18.35 6.64
CA ARG A 109 25.74 19.20 5.82
C ARG A 109 26.84 19.82 6.66
N TYR A 110 28.07 19.73 6.21
CA TYR A 110 29.23 20.28 6.92
C TYR A 110 30.17 20.99 5.96
N ARG A 111 30.79 22.08 6.41
CA ARG A 111 31.86 22.76 5.69
C ARG A 111 33.20 22.31 6.24
N GLU A 112 34.19 22.18 5.36
CA GLU A 112 35.59 21.89 5.70
C GLU A 112 36.13 22.86 6.77
N GLN A 113 35.68 24.12 6.74
CA GLN A 113 36.06 25.17 7.70
C GLN A 113 35.35 25.06 9.06
N ASP A 114 34.22 24.35 9.15
CA ASP A 114 33.44 24.20 10.39
C ASP A 114 34.01 23.10 11.31
N THR A 115 35.16 22.52 10.96
CA THR A 115 35.98 21.66 11.87
C THR A 115 36.52 22.42 13.08
N VAL A 116 36.39 23.76 13.10
CA VAL A 116 36.87 24.58 14.20
C VAL A 116 35.93 24.44 15.40
N ILE A 117 36.41 23.68 16.39
CA ILE A 117 36.12 23.74 17.83
C ILE A 117 35.25 24.94 18.20
N GLU A 118 34.10 24.70 18.86
CA GLU A 118 33.37 25.75 19.60
C GLU A 118 34.37 26.52 20.48
N GLN A 119 34.88 27.65 19.99
CA GLN A 119 35.57 28.59 20.85
C GLN A 119 34.49 29.23 21.70
N LYS A 120 34.40 28.82 22.97
CA LYS A 120 33.67 29.60 23.97
C LYS A 120 34.17 31.05 23.92
N PRO A 121 33.31 32.05 24.17
CA PRO A 121 33.74 33.44 24.19
C PRO A 121 34.91 33.58 25.17
N LYS A 122 36.08 33.96 24.63
CA LYS A 122 37.29 34.16 25.42
C LYS A 122 37.07 35.37 26.32
N TRP A 123 37.02 35.13 27.63
CA TRP A 123 37.11 36.21 28.61
C TRP A 123 38.59 36.58 28.76
N LEU A 124 38.84 37.87 29.02
CA LEU A 124 40.09 38.57 28.71
C LEU A 124 41.37 38.10 29.44
N ASN A 125 41.40 36.96 30.15
CA ASN A 125 42.54 36.59 31.00
C ASN A 125 42.84 35.09 31.23
N ASP A 126 42.18 34.14 30.56
CA ASP A 126 42.50 32.72 30.80
C ASP A 126 43.72 32.24 29.98
N ARG A 127 44.73 31.72 30.69
CA ARG A 127 46.01 31.25 30.13
C ARG A 127 45.83 29.92 29.40
N VAL A 128 46.34 29.87 28.16
CA VAL A 128 46.07 28.87 27.12
C VAL A 128 46.80 27.53 27.28
N GLU A 129 47.72 27.35 28.23
CA GLU A 129 48.60 26.17 28.24
C GLU A 129 48.01 24.90 28.87
N GLU A 130 47.02 24.99 29.76
CA GLU A 130 46.40 23.78 30.37
C GLU A 130 45.22 23.22 29.56
N GLU A 131 44.54 24.04 28.75
CA GLU A 131 43.39 23.61 27.95
C GLU A 131 43.78 22.71 26.76
N GLU A 132 44.93 22.93 26.11
CA GLU A 132 45.39 22.06 25.02
C GLU A 132 45.67 20.63 25.49
N LYS A 133 46.21 20.47 26.72
CA LYS A 133 46.38 19.15 27.33
C LYS A 133 45.05 18.54 27.77
N TYR A 134 44.14 19.34 28.30
CA TYR A 134 42.82 18.86 28.75
C TYR A 134 41.92 18.42 27.58
N LEU A 135 42.02 19.11 26.43
CA LEU A 135 41.32 18.76 25.18
C LEU A 135 41.97 17.56 24.47
N ALA A 136 43.29 17.39 24.57
CA ALA A 136 43.98 16.20 24.05
C ALA A 136 43.68 14.92 24.87
N GLN A 137 43.38 15.06 26.17
CA GLN A 137 43.13 13.91 27.07
C GLN A 137 41.68 13.42 27.08
N LYS A 138 40.70 14.24 26.71
CA LYS A 138 39.39 13.71 26.31
C LYS A 138 39.47 13.25 24.87
N THR A 139 40.09 12.08 24.66
CA THR A 139 39.57 11.14 23.67
C THR A 139 38.12 10.86 24.07
N PHE A 140 37.21 11.70 23.60
CA PHE A 140 35.79 11.43 23.65
C PHE A 140 35.61 10.03 23.07
N ASP A 141 34.88 9.19 23.78
CA ASP A 141 34.50 7.86 23.30
C ASP A 141 33.81 8.08 21.95
N ARG A 142 34.57 7.88 20.87
CA ARG A 142 34.09 7.96 19.52
C ARG A 142 33.32 6.67 19.35
N ALA A 143 32.02 6.70 19.66
CA ALA A 143 31.11 5.64 19.24
C ALA A 143 31.03 5.71 17.70
N THR A 144 32.10 5.25 17.04
CA THR A 144 32.22 5.19 15.59
C THR A 144 31.52 3.94 15.10
N PHE A 145 30.87 4.10 13.95
CA PHE A 145 30.23 3.02 13.22
C PHE A 145 31.31 2.10 12.65
N ASN A 146 31.07 0.78 12.64
CA ASN A 146 32.01 -0.16 12.05
C ASN A 146 32.15 0.12 10.54
N GLY A 147 33.39 0.25 10.07
CA GLY A 147 33.69 0.46 8.64
C GLY A 147 33.42 1.86 8.09
N VAL A 148 33.00 2.82 8.92
CA VAL A 148 33.03 4.24 8.53
C VAL A 148 34.48 4.71 8.64
N PRO A 149 35.11 5.23 7.56
CA PRO A 149 36.44 5.82 7.64
C PRO A 149 36.49 6.80 8.81
N ASP A 150 37.54 6.72 9.65
CA ASP A 150 37.74 7.57 10.84
C ASP A 150 37.13 8.94 10.59
N MET A 151 35.98 9.20 11.25
CA MET A 151 35.14 10.35 10.94
C MET A 151 36.03 11.57 10.80
N GLU A 152 35.96 12.22 9.64
CA GLU A 152 36.82 13.30 9.12
C GLU A 152 36.92 14.53 10.06
N GLY A 153 37.24 14.37 11.34
CA GLY A 153 37.35 15.41 12.35
C GLY A 153 36.06 16.15 12.73
N PHE A 154 34.91 15.85 12.12
CA PHE A 154 33.70 16.67 12.26
C PHE A 154 32.87 16.35 13.53
N LYS A 155 32.47 17.40 14.27
CA LYS A 155 31.46 17.32 15.34
C LYS A 155 30.07 17.31 14.70
N MET A 156 29.12 16.56 15.28
CA MET A 156 27.73 16.54 14.81
C MET A 156 27.12 17.95 14.86
N VAL A 157 26.82 18.51 13.70
CA VAL A 157 26.08 19.76 13.57
C VAL A 157 24.69 19.42 13.04
N ARG A 158 23.67 19.75 13.84
CA ARG A 158 22.23 19.86 13.52
C ARG A 158 21.84 19.38 12.11
N GLY A 159 21.33 18.16 12.01
CA GLY A 159 20.74 17.63 10.77
C GLY A 159 19.34 18.19 10.49
N ILE A 160 18.98 18.30 9.21
CA ILE A 160 17.62 18.64 8.77
C ILE A 160 16.91 17.36 8.35
N ARG A 161 15.67 17.16 8.79
CA ARG A 161 14.87 16.00 8.40
C ARG A 161 14.58 16.03 6.89
N ASP A 162 14.87 14.95 6.19
CA ASP A 162 14.69 14.81 4.74
C ASP A 162 13.34 14.15 4.42
N LEU A 163 12.28 14.96 4.45
CA LEU A 163 10.92 14.51 4.14
C LEU A 163 10.75 13.98 2.71
N PRO A 164 11.39 14.55 1.66
CA PRO A 164 11.33 13.99 0.32
C PRO A 164 11.83 12.54 0.26
N LEU A 165 12.88 12.22 1.02
CA LEU A 165 13.41 10.87 1.08
C LEU A 165 12.52 9.90 1.86
N GLU A 166 11.95 10.35 2.99
CA GLU A 166 10.94 9.58 3.73
C GLU A 166 9.68 9.32 2.88
N ARG A 167 9.28 10.27 2.02
CA ARG A 167 8.16 10.09 1.09
C ARG A 167 8.46 9.02 0.03
N LYS A 168 9.70 8.94 -0.46
CA LYS A 168 10.12 7.86 -1.37
C LYS A 168 10.12 6.49 -0.67
N LEU A 169 10.50 6.44 0.60
CA LEU A 169 10.36 5.23 1.41
C LEU A 169 8.88 4.84 1.55
N LEU A 170 7.99 5.79 1.85
CA LEU A 170 6.55 5.56 1.90
C LEU A 170 6.03 4.99 0.58
N THR A 171 6.43 5.54 -0.57
CA THR A 171 6.03 5.00 -1.88
C THR A 171 6.48 3.55 -2.07
N LYS A 172 7.71 3.20 -1.69
CA LYS A 172 8.22 1.82 -1.80
C LYS A 172 7.55 0.85 -0.83
N LEU A 173 7.07 1.31 0.32
CA LEU A 173 6.46 0.45 1.34
C LEU A 173 4.93 0.35 1.27
N GLU A 174 4.24 1.40 0.81
CA GLU A 174 2.78 1.54 0.93
C GLU A 174 2.05 1.77 -0.38
N MET A 175 2.75 2.01 -1.49
CA MET A 175 2.17 2.15 -2.82
C MET A 175 2.50 0.92 -3.70
N VAL A 176 2.52 -0.25 -3.07
CA VAL A 176 2.86 -1.54 -3.70
C VAL A 176 1.57 -2.27 -4.05
N PRO A 177 1.38 -2.71 -5.31
CA PRO A 177 0.21 -3.50 -5.68
C PRO A 177 0.23 -4.88 -4.98
N SER A 178 -0.96 -5.39 -4.65
CA SER A 178 -1.11 -6.77 -4.14
C SER A 178 -0.73 -7.79 -5.22
N LEU A 179 -0.06 -8.87 -4.82
CA LEU A 179 0.18 -10.03 -5.67
C LEU A 179 -1.09 -10.87 -5.74
N GLU A 180 -1.73 -10.89 -6.91
CA GLU A 180 -2.83 -11.80 -7.21
C GLU A 180 -2.28 -13.18 -7.58
N LEU A 181 -2.20 -14.08 -6.60
CA LEU A 181 -1.57 -15.38 -6.77
C LEU A 181 -2.55 -16.36 -7.41
N VAL A 182 -2.19 -16.84 -8.59
CA VAL A 182 -2.98 -17.80 -9.36
C VAL A 182 -2.40 -19.19 -9.19
N GLY A 183 -3.27 -20.16 -8.87
CA GLY A 183 -2.87 -21.54 -8.71
C GLY A 183 -2.20 -21.83 -7.36
N GLY A 184 -2.48 -23.02 -6.83
CA GLY A 184 -1.93 -23.51 -5.57
C GLY A 184 -2.62 -24.80 -5.17
N LYS A 185 -2.00 -25.95 -5.48
CA LYS A 185 -2.50 -27.28 -5.04
C LYS A 185 -2.35 -27.47 -3.54
N THR A 186 -1.59 -26.60 -2.87
CA THR A 186 -1.45 -26.59 -1.44
C THR A 186 -2.68 -25.88 -0.87
N SER A 187 -3.58 -26.66 -0.28
CA SER A 187 -4.67 -26.15 0.53
C SER A 187 -4.34 -26.34 1.99
N ALA A 188 -4.65 -25.35 2.82
CA ALA A 188 -4.57 -25.54 4.26
C ALA A 188 -5.65 -26.57 4.68
N PRO A 189 -5.34 -27.51 5.58
CA PRO A 189 -6.34 -28.42 6.11
C PRO A 189 -7.37 -27.60 6.89
N VAL A 190 -8.65 -27.93 6.67
CA VAL A 190 -9.78 -27.28 7.35
C VAL A 190 -9.71 -27.62 8.84
N ARG A 191 -9.24 -26.68 9.66
CA ARG A 191 -9.31 -26.77 11.12
C ARG A 191 -10.39 -25.80 11.55
N SER A 192 -11.62 -26.28 11.69
CA SER A 192 -12.83 -25.53 12.08
C SER A 192 -12.97 -24.16 11.40
N VAL A 193 -13.81 -24.08 10.38
CA VAL A 193 -14.11 -22.80 9.72
C VAL A 193 -15.00 -21.96 10.63
N SER A 194 -14.39 -21.16 11.50
CA SER A 194 -15.09 -20.09 12.21
C SER A 194 -14.80 -18.78 11.52
N VAL A 195 -15.78 -18.22 10.83
CA VAL A 195 -15.68 -16.85 10.31
C VAL A 195 -15.89 -15.90 11.49
N GLU A 196 -14.84 -15.15 11.84
CA GLU A 196 -14.89 -14.25 12.98
C GLU A 196 -15.99 -13.20 12.81
N GLY A 197 -16.88 -13.10 13.81
CA GLY A 197 -18.03 -12.20 13.78
C GLY A 197 -19.13 -12.62 12.80
N TRP A 198 -19.13 -13.85 12.29
CA TRP A 198 -20.27 -14.44 11.62
C TRP A 198 -21.21 -15.04 12.65
N LYS A 199 -22.44 -14.55 12.68
CA LYS A 199 -23.51 -15.09 13.52
C LYS A 199 -24.54 -15.70 12.59
N ASP A 200 -25.09 -16.85 12.99
CA ASP A 200 -26.29 -17.37 12.35
C ASP A 200 -27.42 -16.37 12.61
N GLU A 201 -27.75 -15.61 11.57
CA GLU A 201 -28.90 -14.71 11.53
C GLU A 201 -30.07 -15.43 10.85
N ALA A 202 -31.29 -14.90 11.00
CA ALA A 202 -32.46 -15.48 10.37
C ALA A 202 -32.27 -15.54 8.83
N PRO A 203 -32.71 -16.63 8.17
CA PRO A 203 -32.61 -16.80 6.71
C PRO A 203 -33.18 -15.63 5.89
N ASP A 204 -34.24 -15.02 6.44
CA ASP A 204 -35.00 -13.92 5.85
C ASP A 204 -34.52 -12.53 6.33
N ALA A 205 -33.33 -12.43 6.92
CA ALA A 205 -32.78 -11.14 7.30
C ALA A 205 -32.57 -10.26 6.06
N ALA A 206 -33.09 -9.03 6.09
CA ALA A 206 -32.91 -8.07 5.01
C ALA A 206 -31.42 -7.78 4.75
N ALA A 207 -31.12 -7.41 3.51
CA ALA A 207 -29.77 -6.98 3.13
C ALA A 207 -29.39 -5.69 3.87
N GLN A 208 -28.17 -5.64 4.36
CA GLN A 208 -27.59 -4.50 5.07
C GLN A 208 -26.89 -3.59 4.05
N CYS A 209 -27.64 -2.65 3.49
CA CYS A 209 -27.19 -1.83 2.36
C CYS A 209 -26.12 -0.77 2.67
N GLY A 210 -25.78 -0.55 3.95
CA GLY A 210 -24.77 0.43 4.35
C GLY A 210 -25.15 1.89 4.05
N GLU A 211 -24.14 2.76 4.09
CA GLU A 211 -24.28 4.20 3.84
C GLU A 211 -24.62 4.50 2.37
N ALA A 212 -25.42 5.54 2.15
CA ALA A 212 -25.79 5.98 0.81
C ALA A 212 -24.56 6.46 0.01
N LEU A 213 -24.56 6.18 -1.29
CA LEU A 213 -23.47 6.54 -2.20
C LEU A 213 -23.95 7.57 -3.23
N GLU A 214 -23.62 8.84 -3.01
CA GLU A 214 -24.00 9.92 -3.92
C GLU A 214 -23.39 9.73 -5.31
N GLY A 215 -24.13 10.10 -6.37
CA GLY A 215 -23.61 10.14 -7.75
C GLY A 215 -23.58 8.79 -8.47
N VAL A 216 -24.08 7.71 -7.84
CA VAL A 216 -24.19 6.38 -8.45
C VAL A 216 -25.28 6.31 -9.53
N ASP A 217 -26.33 7.13 -9.43
CA ASP A 217 -27.52 7.09 -10.28
C ASP A 217 -27.26 6.98 -11.80
N PRO A 218 -26.32 7.73 -12.40
CA PRO A 218 -26.05 7.64 -13.84
C PRO A 218 -25.42 6.32 -14.27
N LEU A 219 -24.97 5.48 -13.32
CA LEU A 219 -24.42 4.17 -13.59
C LEU A 219 -25.46 3.06 -13.55
N LEU A 220 -26.64 3.31 -12.98
CA LEU A 220 -27.70 2.33 -12.74
C LEU A 220 -28.64 2.22 -13.94
N VAL A 221 -28.11 1.71 -15.05
CA VAL A 221 -28.81 1.56 -16.33
C VAL A 221 -28.82 0.09 -16.74
N ALA A 222 -29.96 -0.41 -17.22
CA ALA A 222 -30.06 -1.77 -17.74
C ALA A 222 -29.00 -2.06 -18.83
N GLY A 223 -28.38 -3.23 -18.78
CA GLY A 223 -27.31 -3.64 -19.68
C GLY A 223 -25.95 -2.96 -19.48
N GLN A 224 -25.83 -2.04 -18.52
CA GLN A 224 -24.56 -1.39 -18.22
C GLN A 224 -23.62 -2.32 -17.45
N THR A 225 -22.33 -2.28 -17.80
CA THR A 225 -21.24 -2.90 -17.04
C THR A 225 -20.45 -1.82 -16.32
N VAL A 226 -20.35 -1.92 -14.99
CA VAL A 226 -19.53 -1.07 -14.14
C VAL A 226 -18.37 -1.90 -13.61
N LEU A 227 -17.14 -1.48 -13.89
CA LEU A 227 -15.91 -2.08 -13.37
C LEU A 227 -15.35 -1.18 -12.28
N VAL A 228 -14.91 -1.73 -11.14
CA VAL A 228 -14.33 -0.95 -10.05
C VAL A 228 -12.94 -1.47 -9.69
N ALA A 229 -11.97 -0.56 -9.61
CA ALA A 229 -10.58 -0.84 -9.28
C ALA A 229 -10.38 -1.16 -7.79
N ASP A 230 -10.63 -2.40 -7.39
CA ASP A 230 -10.49 -2.85 -6.02
C ASP A 230 -9.00 -3.06 -5.65
N PRO A 231 -8.44 -2.37 -4.64
CA PRO A 231 -7.11 -2.66 -4.13
C PRO A 231 -6.98 -4.05 -3.48
N LEU A 232 -8.12 -4.73 -3.25
CA LEU A 232 -8.28 -6.04 -2.65
C LEU A 232 -8.00 -6.05 -1.14
N GLY A 233 -8.65 -6.95 -0.41
CA GLY A 233 -8.39 -7.14 1.03
C GLY A 233 -8.74 -5.94 1.91
N THR A 234 -9.68 -5.10 1.47
CA THR A 234 -10.22 -3.96 2.23
C THR A 234 -11.69 -4.20 2.61
N ARG A 235 -12.22 -3.42 3.55
CA ARG A 235 -13.64 -3.51 3.96
C ARG A 235 -14.54 -2.62 3.12
N GLU A 236 -14.05 -1.43 2.79
CA GLU A 236 -14.85 -0.33 2.28
C GLU A 236 -15.32 -0.55 0.84
N LEU A 237 -14.54 -1.26 0.01
CA LEU A 237 -14.91 -1.51 -1.38
C LEU A 237 -16.03 -2.55 -1.50
N PRO A 238 -15.96 -3.72 -0.83
CA PRO A 238 -17.10 -4.63 -0.75
C PRO A 238 -18.37 -4.01 -0.12
N GLU A 239 -18.21 -3.12 0.86
CA GLU A 239 -19.32 -2.34 1.44
C GLU A 239 -19.95 -1.39 0.41
N ALA A 240 -19.13 -0.60 -0.30
CA ALA A 240 -19.61 0.28 -1.36
C ALA A 240 -20.30 -0.51 -2.48
N ALA A 241 -19.76 -1.67 -2.86
CA ALA A 241 -20.38 -2.56 -3.82
C ALA A 241 -21.75 -3.05 -3.33
N THR A 242 -21.87 -3.42 -2.05
CA THR A 242 -23.17 -3.78 -1.45
C THR A 242 -24.18 -2.66 -1.58
N ARG A 243 -23.79 -1.40 -1.30
CA ARG A 243 -24.68 -0.25 -1.49
C ARG A 243 -25.15 -0.13 -2.94
N MET A 244 -24.23 -0.25 -3.90
CA MET A 244 -24.57 -0.19 -5.33
C MET A 244 -25.50 -1.32 -5.78
N LEU A 245 -25.35 -2.53 -5.23
CA LEU A 245 -26.30 -3.64 -5.48
C LEU A 245 -27.69 -3.29 -4.96
N CYS A 246 -27.78 -2.72 -3.75
CA CYS A 246 -29.05 -2.27 -3.20
C CYS A 246 -29.70 -1.20 -4.09
N ASP A 247 -28.96 -0.16 -4.48
CA ASP A 247 -29.46 0.90 -5.37
C ASP A 247 -29.99 0.34 -6.71
N ALA A 248 -29.28 -0.62 -7.29
CA ALA A 248 -29.69 -1.27 -8.54
C ALA A 248 -30.98 -2.10 -8.35
N THR A 249 -31.09 -2.85 -7.25
CA THR A 249 -32.30 -3.65 -6.95
C THR A 249 -33.51 -2.80 -6.55
N GLU A 250 -33.31 -1.66 -5.88
CA GLU A 250 -34.35 -0.67 -5.60
C GLU A 250 -34.96 -0.13 -6.91
N ARG A 251 -34.13 0.05 -7.94
CA ARG A 251 -34.55 0.40 -9.32
C ARG A 251 -35.12 -0.76 -10.12
N LYS A 252 -35.28 -1.94 -9.53
CA LYS A 252 -35.80 -3.17 -10.17
C LYS A 252 -34.97 -3.62 -11.37
N LEU A 253 -33.69 -3.29 -11.38
CA LEU A 253 -32.77 -3.85 -12.36
C LEU A 253 -32.46 -5.30 -12.00
N PRO A 254 -32.34 -6.21 -12.98
CA PRO A 254 -31.67 -7.48 -12.76
C PRO A 254 -30.16 -7.19 -12.58
N VAL A 255 -29.57 -7.77 -11.54
CA VAL A 255 -28.23 -7.43 -11.05
C VAL A 255 -27.31 -8.65 -11.13
N ALA A 256 -26.09 -8.43 -11.61
CA ALA A 256 -24.99 -9.37 -11.49
C ALA A 256 -23.81 -8.75 -10.76
N LEU A 257 -23.32 -9.43 -9.73
CA LEU A 257 -22.06 -9.13 -9.07
C LEU A 257 -20.97 -10.05 -9.63
N ALA A 258 -20.04 -9.51 -10.41
CA ALA A 258 -18.88 -10.23 -10.90
C ALA A 258 -17.69 -10.07 -9.93
N LEU A 259 -17.14 -11.20 -9.47
CA LEU A 259 -16.02 -11.25 -8.55
C LEU A 259 -14.83 -11.99 -9.17
N SER A 260 -13.62 -11.51 -8.88
CA SER A 260 -12.34 -12.13 -9.27
C SER A 260 -12.06 -13.41 -8.46
N LEU A 261 -13.00 -14.35 -8.57
CA LEU A 261 -12.99 -15.73 -8.07
C LEU A 261 -12.84 -16.68 -9.28
N PRO A 262 -12.15 -17.82 -9.14
CA PRO A 262 -12.00 -18.78 -10.24
C PRO A 262 -13.36 -19.27 -10.75
N ALA A 263 -13.57 -19.27 -12.06
CA ALA A 263 -14.85 -19.65 -12.66
C ALA A 263 -15.28 -21.08 -12.35
N GLU A 264 -14.34 -21.98 -12.03
CA GLU A 264 -14.66 -23.34 -11.55
C GLU A 264 -15.40 -23.37 -10.19
N ASP A 265 -15.35 -22.28 -9.41
CA ASP A 265 -16.05 -22.16 -8.13
C ASP A 265 -17.50 -21.69 -8.30
N GLN A 266 -17.95 -21.39 -9.53
CA GLN A 266 -19.32 -20.94 -9.81
C GLN A 266 -20.40 -21.88 -9.24
N PRO A 267 -20.31 -23.24 -9.36
CA PRO A 267 -21.33 -24.12 -8.80
C PRO A 267 -21.46 -24.02 -7.28
N ALA A 268 -20.35 -23.81 -6.57
CA ALA A 268 -20.36 -23.66 -5.10
C ALA A 268 -20.98 -22.32 -4.69
N LEU A 269 -20.73 -21.26 -5.47
CA LEU A 269 -21.38 -19.96 -5.27
C LEU A 269 -22.89 -20.04 -5.52
N ASP A 270 -23.30 -20.71 -6.60
CA ASP A 270 -24.72 -20.88 -6.94
C ASP A 270 -25.47 -21.68 -5.87
N GLU A 271 -24.86 -22.75 -5.33
CA GLU A 271 -25.42 -23.52 -4.22
C GLU A 271 -25.62 -22.63 -2.98
N TYR A 272 -24.60 -21.84 -2.60
CA TYR A 272 -24.70 -20.94 -1.46
C TYR A 272 -25.77 -19.85 -1.66
N LEU A 273 -25.85 -19.27 -2.86
CA LEU A 273 -26.85 -18.26 -3.20
C LEU A 273 -28.29 -18.79 -3.17
N ALA A 274 -28.48 -20.09 -3.41
CA ALA A 274 -29.78 -20.75 -3.33
C ALA A 274 -30.13 -21.24 -1.91
N SER A 275 -29.19 -21.19 -0.98
CA SER A 275 -29.35 -21.68 0.40
C SER A 275 -29.97 -20.63 1.34
N GLU A 276 -30.27 -21.08 2.55
CA GLU A 276 -30.74 -20.22 3.64
C GLU A 276 -29.60 -19.39 4.26
N GLY A 277 -28.33 -19.73 3.97
CA GLY A 277 -27.15 -18.97 4.39
C GLY A 277 -26.67 -19.30 5.80
N HIS A 278 -27.11 -20.43 6.38
CA HIS A 278 -26.70 -20.85 7.72
C HIS A 278 -25.24 -21.28 7.76
N GLY A 279 -24.66 -21.39 8.97
CA GLY A 279 -23.30 -21.88 9.18
C GLY A 279 -22.89 -23.10 8.33
N PRO A 280 -23.71 -24.17 8.22
CA PRO A 280 -23.40 -25.32 7.37
C PRO A 280 -23.38 -25.02 5.86
N ASP A 281 -24.18 -24.06 5.38
CA ASP A 281 -24.19 -23.66 3.97
C ASP A 281 -22.91 -22.90 3.63
N LEU A 282 -22.51 -22.00 4.54
CA LEU A 282 -21.25 -21.28 4.44
C LEU A 282 -20.05 -22.24 4.51
N GLU A 283 -20.06 -23.19 5.44
CA GLU A 283 -19.00 -24.19 5.54
C GLU A 283 -18.86 -24.98 4.23
N ARG A 284 -19.96 -25.39 3.60
CA ARG A 284 -19.92 -26.07 2.30
C ARG A 284 -19.26 -25.21 1.22
N LEU A 285 -19.60 -23.93 1.10
CA LEU A 285 -18.93 -23.01 0.17
C LEU A 285 -17.41 -22.97 0.40
N LEU A 286 -17.00 -22.77 1.65
CA LEU A 286 -15.59 -22.59 2.02
C LEU A 286 -14.76 -23.87 1.92
N VAL A 287 -15.39 -25.05 2.06
CA VAL A 287 -14.74 -26.35 1.89
C VAL A 287 -14.65 -26.73 0.40
N ALA A 288 -15.74 -26.58 -0.34
CA ALA A 288 -15.84 -26.97 -1.74
C ALA A 288 -14.87 -26.17 -2.63
N SER A 289 -14.84 -24.85 -2.45
CA SER A 289 -13.93 -24.00 -3.21
C SER A 289 -12.51 -24.03 -2.61
N SER A 290 -11.55 -24.44 -3.43
CA SER A 290 -10.13 -24.44 -3.04
C SER A 290 -9.55 -23.03 -2.89
N PHE A 291 -10.18 -22.05 -3.53
CA PHE A 291 -9.78 -20.65 -3.52
C PHE A 291 -9.75 -20.05 -2.10
N TRP A 292 -10.76 -20.34 -1.28
CA TRP A 292 -10.80 -19.89 0.12
C TRP A 292 -9.75 -20.54 1.01
N ARG A 293 -9.20 -21.69 0.59
CA ARG A 293 -8.25 -22.51 1.38
C ARG A 293 -6.80 -22.40 0.89
N ARG A 294 -6.51 -21.50 -0.05
CA ARG A 294 -5.16 -21.26 -0.57
C ARG A 294 -4.17 -20.94 0.56
N VAL A 295 -2.94 -21.41 0.42
CA VAL A 295 -1.83 -21.10 1.35
C VAL A 295 -1.61 -19.60 1.47
N TYR A 296 -1.56 -18.92 0.34
CA TYR A 296 -1.42 -17.48 0.26
C TYR A 296 -2.77 -16.87 -0.07
N GLN A 297 -3.21 -15.95 0.79
CA GLN A 297 -4.51 -15.31 0.71
C GLN A 297 -4.26 -13.84 0.34
N ASP A 298 -4.58 -13.47 -0.90
CA ASP A 298 -4.17 -12.20 -1.53
C ASP A 298 -5.18 -11.05 -1.34
N GLY A 299 -6.10 -11.22 -0.39
CA GLY A 299 -7.19 -10.26 -0.12
C GLY A 299 -8.49 -10.55 -0.86
N ARG A 300 -8.46 -11.41 -1.90
CA ARG A 300 -9.66 -11.79 -2.69
C ARG A 300 -10.55 -12.83 -2.02
N SER A 301 -10.07 -13.45 -0.95
CA SER A 301 -10.78 -14.41 -0.10
C SER A 301 -11.04 -13.84 1.30
N SER A 302 -11.28 -12.52 1.36
CA SER A 302 -11.45 -11.75 2.59
C SER A 302 -12.86 -11.87 3.19
N GLY A 303 -12.96 -11.63 4.50
CA GLY A 303 -14.25 -11.56 5.19
C GLY A 303 -15.23 -10.54 4.62
N ALA A 304 -14.75 -9.39 4.15
CA ALA A 304 -15.57 -8.37 3.51
C ALA A 304 -16.18 -8.83 2.18
N LEU A 305 -15.41 -9.56 1.36
CA LEU A 305 -15.95 -10.18 0.13
C LEU A 305 -16.99 -11.25 0.44
N LEU A 306 -16.76 -12.07 1.47
CA LEU A 306 -17.76 -13.04 1.90
C LEU A 306 -19.06 -12.36 2.37
N ARG A 307 -18.95 -11.26 3.14
CA ARG A 307 -20.12 -10.46 3.55
C ARG A 307 -20.86 -9.91 2.32
N LEU A 308 -20.16 -9.43 1.30
CA LEU A 308 -20.77 -8.97 0.05
C LEU A 308 -21.56 -10.09 -0.66
N ILE A 309 -20.99 -11.31 -0.73
CA ILE A 309 -21.70 -12.47 -1.29
C ILE A 309 -22.98 -12.77 -0.49
N GLU A 310 -22.91 -12.70 0.83
CA GLU A 310 -24.10 -12.87 1.70
C GLU A 310 -25.14 -11.76 1.51
N GLN A 311 -24.73 -10.51 1.32
CA GLN A 311 -25.68 -9.44 1.00
C GLN A 311 -26.35 -9.67 -0.36
N ALA A 312 -25.62 -10.18 -1.36
CA ALA A 312 -26.21 -10.58 -2.64
C ALA A 312 -27.20 -11.75 -2.48
N ARG A 313 -26.90 -12.74 -1.63
CA ARG A 313 -27.83 -13.83 -1.27
C ARG A 313 -29.11 -13.29 -0.63
N ARG A 314 -28.99 -12.38 0.35
CA ARG A 314 -30.14 -11.76 1.02
C ARG A 314 -31.01 -10.97 0.06
N LEU A 315 -30.40 -10.18 -0.83
CA LEU A 315 -31.15 -9.48 -1.87
C LEU A 315 -31.94 -10.47 -2.75
N ARG A 316 -31.33 -11.61 -3.11
CA ARG A 316 -31.98 -12.68 -3.87
C ARG A 316 -33.12 -13.35 -3.11
N SER A 317 -32.93 -13.69 -1.82
CA SER A 317 -33.98 -14.32 -1.00
C SER A 317 -35.21 -13.42 -0.82
N HIS A 318 -35.01 -12.10 -0.90
CA HIS A 318 -36.07 -11.09 -0.88
C HIS A 318 -36.72 -10.85 -2.26
N GLY A 319 -36.49 -11.74 -3.23
CA GLY A 319 -37.15 -11.73 -4.54
C GLY A 319 -36.53 -10.81 -5.58
N ASN A 320 -35.36 -10.22 -5.31
CA ASN A 320 -34.63 -9.47 -6.33
C ASN A 320 -33.89 -10.42 -7.28
N ALA A 321 -33.83 -10.07 -8.56
CA ALA A 321 -33.08 -10.83 -9.56
C ALA A 321 -31.58 -10.54 -9.41
N VAL A 322 -30.92 -11.24 -8.49
CA VAL A 322 -29.48 -11.09 -8.20
C VAL A 322 -28.74 -12.38 -8.48
N THR A 323 -27.62 -12.28 -9.21
CA THR A 323 -26.66 -13.37 -9.41
C THR A 323 -25.25 -12.94 -9.05
N VAL A 324 -24.38 -13.89 -8.69
CA VAL A 324 -22.94 -13.66 -8.50
C VAL A 324 -22.19 -14.48 -9.55
N VAL A 325 -21.21 -13.87 -10.19
CA VAL A 325 -20.44 -14.46 -11.28
C VAL A 325 -18.96 -14.51 -10.91
N ALA A 326 -18.39 -15.70 -10.85
CA ALA A 326 -16.95 -15.91 -10.79
C ALA A 326 -16.38 -15.84 -12.20
N PHE A 327 -15.39 -14.97 -12.43
CA PHE A 327 -14.83 -14.77 -13.77
C PHE A 327 -13.33 -15.00 -13.89
N ASP A 328 -12.61 -15.24 -12.80
CA ASP A 328 -11.16 -15.45 -12.83
C ASP A 328 -10.77 -16.86 -13.32
N SER A 329 -9.48 -17.07 -13.57
CA SER A 329 -8.90 -18.37 -13.92
C SER A 329 -7.87 -18.79 -12.89
N SER A 330 -7.92 -20.05 -12.44
CA SER A 330 -6.85 -20.65 -11.63
C SER A 330 -5.69 -21.23 -12.47
N ALA A 331 -5.87 -21.32 -13.78
CA ALA A 331 -4.98 -22.06 -14.69
C ALA A 331 -4.15 -21.14 -15.61
N ALA A 332 -4.50 -19.85 -15.71
CA ALA A 332 -3.83 -18.89 -16.57
C ALA A 332 -3.11 -17.81 -15.75
N SER A 333 -2.07 -17.21 -16.33
CA SER A 333 -1.35 -16.09 -15.71
C SER A 333 -1.06 -14.98 -16.72
N GLY A 334 -0.73 -13.79 -16.22
CA GLY A 334 -0.43 -12.63 -17.06
C GLY A 334 -1.55 -12.32 -18.07
N ASN A 335 -1.18 -12.05 -19.32
CA ASN A 335 -2.16 -11.68 -20.35
C ASN A 335 -3.13 -12.80 -20.74
N ALA A 336 -2.75 -14.08 -20.56
CA ALA A 336 -3.66 -15.20 -20.80
C ALA A 336 -4.78 -15.25 -19.74
N ARG A 337 -4.48 -14.81 -18.51
CA ARG A 337 -5.49 -14.63 -17.47
C ARG A 337 -6.47 -13.51 -17.81
N GLU A 338 -5.98 -12.37 -18.32
CA GLU A 338 -6.87 -11.29 -18.81
C GLU A 338 -7.85 -11.78 -19.88
N GLU A 339 -7.37 -12.64 -20.77
CA GLU A 339 -8.19 -13.21 -21.85
C GLU A 339 -9.28 -14.14 -21.32
N GLU A 340 -8.95 -15.06 -20.42
CA GLU A 340 -9.96 -15.95 -19.81
C GLU A 340 -10.96 -15.16 -18.95
N MET A 341 -10.49 -14.16 -18.18
CA MET A 341 -11.36 -13.25 -17.44
C MET A 341 -12.35 -12.53 -18.36
N ALA A 342 -11.86 -11.98 -19.46
CA ALA A 342 -12.70 -11.29 -20.43
C ALA A 342 -13.69 -12.24 -21.09
N LYS A 343 -13.25 -13.43 -21.49
CA LYS A 343 -14.08 -14.46 -22.11
C LYS A 343 -15.27 -14.85 -21.23
N HIS A 344 -15.06 -15.05 -19.92
CA HIS A 344 -16.15 -15.35 -18.99
C HIS A 344 -17.17 -14.21 -18.90
N LEU A 345 -16.72 -12.96 -18.74
CA LEU A 345 -17.64 -11.81 -18.63
C LEU A 345 -18.31 -11.44 -19.96
N ILE A 346 -17.64 -11.64 -21.11
CA ILE A 346 -18.23 -11.48 -22.44
C ILE A 346 -19.35 -12.50 -22.63
N ALA A 347 -19.09 -13.78 -22.34
CA ALA A 347 -20.09 -14.83 -22.46
C ALA A 347 -21.30 -14.56 -21.55
N PHE A 348 -21.06 -14.15 -20.30
CA PHE A 348 -22.12 -13.77 -19.37
C PHE A 348 -22.93 -12.59 -19.91
N ARG A 349 -22.29 -11.49 -20.34
CA ARG A 349 -22.98 -10.32 -20.89
C ARG A 349 -23.80 -10.65 -22.13
N GLN A 350 -23.31 -11.51 -23.01
CA GLN A 350 -24.04 -11.93 -24.22
C GLN A 350 -25.29 -12.75 -23.88
N ALA A 351 -25.21 -13.62 -22.87
CA ALA A 351 -26.36 -14.39 -22.38
C ALA A 351 -27.37 -13.51 -21.60
N HIS A 352 -26.90 -12.40 -21.03
CA HIS A 352 -27.67 -11.53 -20.15
C HIS A 352 -27.55 -10.04 -20.56
N PRO A 353 -28.09 -9.66 -21.73
CA PRO A 353 -27.88 -8.33 -22.31
C PRO A 353 -28.43 -7.19 -21.45
N ASP A 354 -29.53 -7.42 -20.72
CA ASP A 354 -30.24 -6.39 -19.95
C ASP A 354 -29.76 -6.26 -18.49
N VAL A 355 -28.88 -7.16 -18.03
CA VAL A 355 -28.43 -7.17 -16.63
C VAL A 355 -27.54 -5.97 -16.31
N TRP A 356 -27.73 -5.33 -15.17
CA TRP A 356 -26.74 -4.40 -14.64
C TRP A 356 -25.62 -5.20 -13.97
N LEU A 357 -24.39 -5.09 -14.50
CA LEU A 357 -23.23 -5.88 -14.06
C LEU A 357 -22.25 -4.98 -13.30
N LEU A 358 -21.97 -5.31 -12.05
CA LEU A 358 -20.89 -4.71 -11.26
C LEU A 358 -19.75 -5.70 -11.12
N ALA A 359 -18.55 -5.37 -11.58
CA ALA A 359 -17.37 -6.20 -11.46
C ALA A 359 -16.31 -5.56 -10.54
N LEU A 360 -15.82 -6.32 -9.57
CA LEU A 360 -14.69 -5.94 -8.71
C LEU A 360 -13.43 -6.71 -9.14
N ALA A 361 -12.35 -5.98 -9.44
CA ALA A 361 -11.03 -6.56 -9.72
C ALA A 361 -9.92 -5.54 -9.45
N GLY A 362 -8.68 -6.01 -9.39
CA GLY A 362 -7.49 -5.15 -9.31
C GLY A 362 -7.47 -4.05 -10.36
N ASP A 363 -6.91 -2.89 -10.00
CA ASP A 363 -6.85 -1.68 -10.84
C ASP A 363 -6.44 -1.95 -12.29
N VAL A 364 -5.37 -2.72 -12.49
CA VAL A 364 -4.83 -2.99 -13.83
C VAL A 364 -5.86 -3.72 -14.70
N HIS A 365 -6.63 -4.65 -14.12
CA HIS A 365 -7.63 -5.45 -14.84
C HIS A 365 -8.77 -4.60 -15.39
N VAL A 366 -9.28 -3.66 -14.60
CA VAL A 366 -10.49 -2.90 -14.94
C VAL A 366 -10.27 -1.73 -15.91
N ARG A 367 -9.01 -1.42 -16.23
CA ARG A 367 -8.67 -0.35 -17.18
C ARG A 367 -9.28 -0.61 -18.55
N THR A 368 -9.88 0.41 -19.17
CA THR A 368 -10.45 0.30 -20.53
C THR A 368 -9.48 0.71 -21.64
N LYS A 369 -8.25 1.06 -21.28
CA LYS A 369 -7.15 1.37 -22.20
C LYS A 369 -5.92 0.50 -21.89
N PRO A 370 -5.05 0.24 -22.89
CA PRO A 370 -3.80 -0.48 -22.69
C PRO A 370 -2.88 0.19 -21.65
N VAL A 371 -2.00 -0.62 -21.05
CA VAL A 371 -1.00 -0.13 -20.09
C VAL A 371 0.27 0.33 -20.82
N SER A 372 0.93 1.38 -20.30
CA SER A 372 2.11 1.97 -20.93
C SER A 372 3.39 1.15 -20.77
N TRP A 373 3.50 0.37 -19.68
CA TRP A 373 4.70 -0.38 -19.31
C TRP A 373 4.81 -1.76 -19.99
N ASN A 374 3.73 -2.27 -20.59
CA ASN A 374 3.74 -3.53 -21.35
C ASN A 374 2.70 -3.50 -22.47
N LYS A 375 3.17 -3.33 -23.72
CA LYS A 375 2.31 -3.25 -24.91
C LYS A 375 1.56 -4.55 -25.22
N ASN A 376 2.01 -5.69 -24.68
CA ASN A 376 1.40 -6.99 -24.89
C ASN A 376 0.38 -7.35 -23.80
N PHE A 377 0.23 -6.50 -22.78
CA PHE A 377 -0.78 -6.67 -21.75
C PHE A 377 -2.04 -5.91 -22.15
N ASP A 378 -3.12 -6.66 -22.39
CA ASP A 378 -4.44 -6.12 -22.75
C ASP A 378 -5.41 -6.37 -21.58
N PRO A 379 -5.74 -5.33 -20.79
CA PRO A 379 -6.60 -5.46 -19.63
C PRO A 379 -7.98 -6.04 -19.93
N LEU A 380 -8.58 -6.74 -18.96
CA LEU A 380 -9.98 -7.16 -18.97
C LEU A 380 -10.92 -6.04 -19.46
N GLY A 381 -10.84 -4.85 -18.89
CA GLY A 381 -11.74 -3.74 -19.24
C GLY A 381 -11.62 -3.27 -20.70
N ALA A 382 -10.41 -3.30 -21.26
CA ALA A 382 -10.15 -2.97 -22.66
C ALA A 382 -10.73 -4.04 -23.59
N ARG A 383 -10.57 -5.32 -23.23
CA ARG A 383 -11.15 -6.47 -23.95
C ARG A 383 -12.68 -6.42 -23.97
N LEU A 384 -13.31 -6.11 -22.83
CA LEU A 384 -14.76 -5.94 -22.74
C LEU A 384 -15.25 -4.83 -23.65
N THR A 385 -14.62 -3.66 -23.59
CA THR A 385 -14.99 -2.49 -24.41
C THR A 385 -14.90 -2.80 -25.91
N LYS A 386 -13.87 -3.57 -26.33
CA LYS A 386 -13.68 -3.98 -27.72
C LYS A 386 -14.71 -5.03 -28.17
N ALA A 387 -14.98 -6.03 -27.34
CA ALA A 387 -15.84 -7.15 -27.69
C ALA A 387 -17.35 -6.82 -27.61
N LEU A 388 -17.70 -5.80 -26.82
CA LEU A 388 -19.09 -5.44 -26.53
C LEU A 388 -19.37 -3.97 -26.90
N PRO A 389 -19.20 -3.55 -28.18
CA PRO A 389 -19.34 -2.15 -28.58
C PRO A 389 -20.75 -1.58 -28.37
N SER A 390 -21.76 -2.46 -28.30
CA SER A 390 -23.16 -2.10 -28.05
C SER A 390 -23.55 -2.11 -26.57
N SER A 391 -22.66 -2.54 -25.66
CA SER A 391 -22.91 -2.56 -24.21
C SER A 391 -22.03 -1.53 -23.51
N PRO A 392 -22.60 -0.54 -22.81
CA PRO A 392 -21.81 0.47 -22.12
C PRO A 392 -20.92 -0.15 -21.03
N VAL A 393 -19.61 0.04 -21.14
CA VAL A 393 -18.64 -0.29 -20.09
C VAL A 393 -18.16 1.01 -19.44
N LYS A 394 -18.34 1.13 -18.12
CA LYS A 394 -17.82 2.23 -17.31
C LYS A 394 -16.86 1.66 -16.28
N ALA A 395 -15.66 2.19 -16.21
CA ALA A 395 -14.66 1.83 -15.21
C ALA A 395 -14.52 2.95 -14.19
N LEU A 396 -14.52 2.62 -12.90
CA LEU A 396 -14.27 3.52 -11.80
C LEU A 396 -12.91 3.21 -11.19
N GLU A 397 -12.06 4.22 -11.10
CA GLU A 397 -10.90 4.17 -10.21
C GLU A 397 -11.34 4.45 -8.77
N VAL A 398 -10.50 4.09 -7.80
CA VAL A 398 -10.83 4.26 -6.39
C VAL A 398 -10.01 5.39 -5.80
N GLY A 399 -10.71 6.39 -5.27
CA GLY A 399 -10.13 7.44 -4.45
C GLY A 399 -10.27 7.09 -2.97
N PHE A 400 -9.17 7.18 -2.23
CA PHE A 400 -9.14 6.78 -0.83
C PHE A 400 -8.15 7.62 -0.02
N GLN A 401 -8.28 7.57 1.30
CA GLN A 401 -7.30 8.09 2.26
C GLN A 401 -6.39 6.96 2.71
N ARG A 402 -5.16 7.31 3.13
CA ARG A 402 -4.20 6.33 3.67
C ARG A 402 -4.88 5.45 4.72
N GLY A 403 -4.66 4.15 4.62
CA GLY A 403 -5.31 3.16 5.47
C GLY A 403 -4.51 1.87 5.48
N SER A 404 -5.20 0.75 5.56
CA SER A 404 -4.62 -0.59 5.54
C SER A 404 -5.37 -1.54 4.62
N GLN A 405 -4.66 -2.56 4.15
CA GLN A 405 -5.22 -3.67 3.39
C GLN A 405 -4.58 -4.99 3.84
N TYR A 406 -5.29 -6.11 3.67
CA TYR A 406 -4.67 -7.43 3.75
C TYR A 406 -4.25 -7.87 2.34
N ALA A 407 -2.96 -8.00 2.10
CA ALA A 407 -2.43 -8.29 0.76
C ALA A 407 -1.25 -9.25 0.85
N CYS A 408 -0.91 -9.88 -0.29
CA CYS A 408 0.36 -10.58 -0.45
C CYS A 408 1.32 -9.67 -1.23
N ARG A 409 2.58 -9.60 -0.81
CA ARG A 409 3.64 -8.86 -1.53
C ARG A 409 4.99 -9.55 -1.39
N PHE A 410 5.95 -9.15 -2.22
CA PHE A 410 7.34 -9.44 -1.94
C PHE A 410 7.82 -8.51 -0.82
N ASN A 411 8.36 -9.07 0.25
CA ASN A 411 9.04 -8.30 1.29
C ASN A 411 10.45 -7.86 0.80
N ALA A 412 11.18 -7.11 1.63
CA ALA A 412 12.52 -6.63 1.28
C ALA A 412 13.55 -7.76 1.03
N TRP A 413 13.22 -9.02 1.38
CA TRP A 413 14.04 -10.21 1.11
C TRP A 413 13.52 -11.04 -0.08
N GLU A 414 12.66 -10.46 -0.92
CA GLU A 414 12.07 -11.10 -2.11
C GLU A 414 11.21 -12.34 -1.81
N GLN A 415 10.73 -12.48 -0.58
CA GLN A 415 9.84 -13.56 -0.17
C GLN A 415 8.39 -13.11 -0.21
N VAL A 416 7.49 -14.01 -0.64
CA VAL A 416 6.05 -13.75 -0.61
C VAL A 416 5.55 -13.77 0.83
N GLU A 417 5.06 -12.64 1.30
CA GLU A 417 4.43 -12.49 2.60
C GLU A 417 3.02 -11.90 2.46
N CYS A 418 2.04 -12.56 3.08
CA CYS A 418 0.66 -12.08 3.16
C CYS A 418 0.36 -11.59 4.57
N ASN A 419 0.06 -10.31 4.72
CA ASN A 419 -0.21 -9.68 6.01
C ASN A 419 -1.04 -8.40 5.83
N VAL A 420 -1.33 -7.73 6.93
CA VAL A 420 -1.83 -6.35 6.93
C VAL A 420 -0.68 -5.41 6.60
N TYR A 421 -0.88 -4.61 5.56
CA TYR A 421 0.04 -3.55 5.14
C TYR A 421 -0.68 -2.21 5.12
N ALA A 422 0.08 -1.13 5.32
CA ALA A 422 -0.42 0.20 5.06
C ALA A 422 -0.58 0.39 3.54
N LEU A 423 -1.64 1.07 3.15
CA LEU A 423 -1.91 1.42 1.77
C LEU A 423 -2.07 2.93 1.67
N SER A 424 -1.22 3.56 0.86
CA SER A 424 -1.27 4.99 0.60
C SER A 424 -1.68 5.26 -0.85
N PRO A 425 -2.58 6.24 -1.10
CA PRO A 425 -2.94 6.63 -2.45
C PRO A 425 -1.82 7.43 -3.11
N SER A 426 -1.72 7.35 -4.45
CA SER A 426 -0.97 8.36 -5.21
C SER A 426 -1.65 9.73 -5.08
N GLU A 427 -0.92 10.81 -5.39
CA GLU A 427 -1.48 12.17 -5.36
C GLU A 427 -2.72 12.31 -6.24
N GLU A 428 -2.74 11.63 -7.39
CA GLU A 428 -3.82 11.67 -8.37
C GLU A 428 -5.15 11.14 -7.80
N VAL A 429 -5.11 10.06 -7.01
CA VAL A 429 -6.29 9.38 -6.47
C VAL A 429 -6.52 9.66 -4.97
N ARG A 430 -5.68 10.49 -4.35
CA ARG A 430 -5.81 10.85 -2.94
C ARG A 430 -7.15 11.52 -2.68
N GLN A 431 -7.91 10.98 -1.74
CA GLN A 431 -9.12 11.61 -1.24
C GLN A 431 -8.75 12.64 -0.17
N GLN A 432 -9.32 13.85 -0.29
CA GLN A 432 -9.14 14.88 0.72
C GLN A 432 -9.92 14.51 1.99
N PRO A 433 -9.37 14.77 3.20
CA PRO A 433 -10.09 14.61 4.45
C PRO A 433 -11.46 15.31 4.42
N GLY A 434 -12.48 14.68 5.01
CA GLY A 434 -13.84 15.22 5.03
C GLY A 434 -14.63 15.08 3.71
N THR A 435 -14.03 14.57 2.63
CA THR A 435 -14.79 14.24 1.41
C THR A 435 -15.71 13.04 1.70
N PRO A 436 -17.04 13.14 1.50
CA PRO A 436 -17.95 12.03 1.73
C PRO A 436 -17.75 10.91 0.70
N ARG A 437 -18.26 9.71 1.00
CA ARG A 437 -18.31 8.61 0.04
C ARG A 437 -19.22 9.00 -1.13
N LYS A 438 -18.70 8.88 -2.36
CA LYS A 438 -19.44 9.24 -3.58
C LYS A 438 -18.81 8.67 -4.84
N VAL A 439 -19.60 8.59 -5.90
CA VAL A 439 -19.14 8.40 -7.28
C VAL A 439 -19.06 9.76 -7.96
N ALA A 440 -17.90 10.09 -8.52
CA ALA A 440 -17.68 11.28 -9.32
C ALA A 440 -17.32 10.89 -10.75
N LEU A 441 -18.23 11.07 -11.71
CA LEU A 441 -17.96 10.77 -13.12
C LEU A 441 -17.14 11.87 -13.78
N PHE A 442 -16.25 11.47 -14.68
CA PHE A 442 -15.45 12.40 -15.47
C PHE A 442 -16.19 12.81 -16.75
N SER A 443 -15.89 14.00 -17.25
CA SER A 443 -16.42 14.48 -18.53
C SER A 443 -15.89 13.67 -19.72
N ALA A 444 -14.69 13.10 -19.60
CA ALA A 444 -14.08 12.19 -20.55
C ALA A 444 -13.26 11.11 -19.82
N PRO A 445 -13.05 9.93 -20.42
CA PRO A 445 -12.22 8.90 -19.80
C PRO A 445 -10.78 9.37 -19.58
N SER A 446 -10.18 8.99 -18.45
CA SER A 446 -8.77 9.27 -18.12
C SER A 446 -7.81 8.62 -19.12
N ASP A 447 -6.52 8.96 -19.00
CA ASP A 447 -5.44 8.33 -19.75
C ASP A 447 -5.38 6.79 -19.56
N LYS A 448 -5.76 6.31 -18.37
CA LYS A 448 -5.89 4.88 -18.01
C LYS A 448 -7.25 4.27 -18.41
N GLY A 449 -8.19 5.08 -18.91
CA GLY A 449 -9.51 4.61 -19.34
C GLY A 449 -10.55 4.52 -18.21
N PHE A 450 -10.35 5.24 -17.11
CA PHE A 450 -11.37 5.38 -16.08
C PHE A 450 -12.38 6.45 -16.46
N HIS A 451 -13.65 6.19 -16.20
CA HIS A 451 -14.79 7.05 -16.53
C HIS A 451 -15.28 7.87 -15.33
N GLY A 452 -14.72 7.61 -14.15
CA GLY A 452 -15.05 8.29 -12.92
C GLY A 452 -14.27 7.69 -11.76
N ARG A 453 -14.53 8.20 -10.57
CA ARG A 453 -13.87 7.78 -9.34
C ARG A 453 -14.89 7.46 -8.26
N LEU A 454 -14.70 6.34 -7.58
CA LEU A 454 -15.40 5.96 -6.37
C LEU A 454 -14.57 6.37 -5.16
N TYR A 455 -15.08 7.30 -4.36
CA TYR A 455 -14.45 7.76 -3.12
C TYR A 455 -14.99 6.95 -1.93
N VAL A 456 -14.09 6.33 -1.15
CA VAL A 456 -14.47 5.39 -0.08
C VAL A 456 -13.99 5.78 1.32
N GLY A 457 -13.15 6.80 1.44
CA GLY A 457 -12.56 7.23 2.70
C GLY A 457 -11.27 6.47 3.05
N ALA A 458 -10.97 6.37 4.34
CA ALA A 458 -9.83 5.61 4.82
C ALA A 458 -10.09 4.11 4.71
N LEU A 459 -9.09 3.35 4.27
CA LEU A 459 -9.21 1.90 4.07
C LEU A 459 -8.86 1.12 5.33
N ASN A 460 -9.59 0.04 5.58
CA ASN A 460 -9.31 -0.90 6.65
C ASN A 460 -9.11 -2.30 6.10
N ALA A 461 -8.08 -2.98 6.59
CA ALA A 461 -7.80 -4.34 6.18
C ALA A 461 -8.95 -5.28 6.54
N SER A 462 -9.33 -6.12 5.57
CA SER A 462 -10.20 -7.26 5.76
C SER A 462 -9.37 -8.55 5.69
N PRO A 463 -9.16 -9.24 6.83
CA PRO A 463 -8.40 -10.49 6.83
C PRO A 463 -9.10 -11.59 6.01
N PRO A 464 -8.38 -12.66 5.64
CA PRO A 464 -8.97 -13.83 4.99
C PRO A 464 -9.99 -14.49 5.90
N VAL A 465 -11.02 -15.07 5.27
CA VAL A 465 -12.07 -15.81 5.99
C VAL A 465 -11.46 -16.98 6.78
N ILE A 466 -10.56 -17.72 6.14
CA ILE A 466 -9.85 -18.83 6.76
C ILE A 466 -8.48 -18.34 7.21
N GLN A 467 -8.34 -18.15 8.52
CA GLN A 467 -7.06 -17.83 9.12
C GLN A 467 -6.27 -19.12 9.39
N ARG A 468 -4.96 -19.05 9.19
CA ARG A 468 -4.06 -20.09 9.70
C ARG A 468 -3.93 -19.89 11.20
N ALA A 469 -4.07 -20.96 11.97
CA ALA A 469 -3.64 -20.94 13.36
C ALA A 469 -2.16 -20.57 13.41
N GLU A 470 -1.82 -19.51 14.14
CA GLU A 470 -0.42 -19.13 14.37
C GLU A 470 0.34 -20.31 14.98
N ALA A 471 1.63 -20.43 14.63
CA ALA A 471 2.51 -21.41 15.25
C ALA A 471 2.61 -21.10 16.76
N GLY A 472 1.92 -21.88 17.59
CA GLY A 472 1.88 -21.69 19.05
C GLY A 472 0.48 -21.49 19.65
N ALA A 473 -0.57 -21.33 18.84
CA ALA A 473 -1.94 -21.27 19.36
C ALA A 473 -2.35 -22.61 20.02
N PRO A 474 -2.99 -22.59 21.21
CA PRO A 474 -3.39 -23.81 21.89
C PRO A 474 -4.35 -24.62 21.01
N ARG A 475 -4.09 -25.94 20.91
CA ARG A 475 -4.95 -26.86 20.15
C ARG A 475 -6.38 -26.81 20.71
N PRO A 476 -7.42 -26.80 19.86
CA PRO A 476 -8.80 -26.90 20.33
C PRO A 476 -9.01 -28.14 21.18
N VAL A 477 -9.82 -28.02 22.24
CA VAL A 477 -10.09 -29.04 23.27
C VAL A 477 -10.51 -30.40 22.67
N ALA A 478 -11.11 -30.41 21.48
CA ALA A 478 -11.49 -31.63 20.76
C ALA A 478 -10.30 -32.56 20.39
N GLN A 479 -9.07 -32.05 20.38
CA GLN A 479 -7.86 -32.83 20.09
C GLN A 479 -7.02 -33.16 21.35
N GLN A 480 -7.44 -32.77 22.55
CA GLN A 480 -6.75 -33.16 23.80
C GLN A 480 -7.17 -34.54 24.33
N ARG A 481 -8.16 -35.20 23.71
CA ARG A 481 -8.68 -36.51 24.18
C ARG A 481 -8.12 -37.75 23.46
N LYS A 482 -7.05 -37.63 22.68
CA LYS A 482 -6.37 -38.78 22.08
C LYS A 482 -4.87 -38.71 22.28
N ASP A 483 -4.44 -39.01 23.50
CA ASP A 483 -3.16 -39.67 23.74
C ASP A 483 -3.34 -40.60 24.94
N PRO A 484 -3.44 -41.93 24.76
CA PRO A 484 -3.32 -42.84 25.88
C PRO A 484 -1.87 -42.79 26.37
N SER A 485 -1.70 -42.47 27.66
CA SER A 485 -0.41 -42.44 28.33
C SER A 485 0.32 -43.78 28.14
N PRO A 486 1.63 -43.79 27.83
CA PRO A 486 2.38 -45.04 27.73
C PRO A 486 2.50 -45.66 29.11
N SER A 487 1.98 -46.88 29.25
CA SER A 487 2.12 -47.69 30.46
C SER A 487 3.59 -47.94 30.74
N THR A 488 4.05 -47.48 31.91
CA THR A 488 5.34 -47.80 32.50
C THR A 488 5.43 -49.30 32.75
N ALA A 489 6.32 -49.98 32.02
CA ALA A 489 6.82 -51.29 32.42
C ALA A 489 8.22 -51.10 33.05
N SER A 490 8.36 -51.59 34.27
CA SER A 490 9.62 -51.83 34.98
C SER A 490 9.45 -53.17 35.73
N PRO A 491 10.52 -53.84 36.17
CA PRO A 491 11.95 -53.56 35.98
C PRO A 491 12.65 -54.48 34.97
#